data_AF-A0A2P5E7Q2-F1
#
_entry.id   AF-A0A2P5E7Q2-F1
#
_cell.length_a   1.000
_cell.length_b   1.000
_cell.length_c   1.000
_cell.angle_alpha   90.00
_cell.angle_beta   90.00
_cell.angle_gamma   90.00
#
_symmetry.space_group_name_H-M   'P 1'
#
loop_
_entity.id
_entity.type
_entity.pdbx_description
1 polymer ?
#
loop_
_entity_poly.entity_id
_entity_poly.type
_entity_poly.pdbx_seq_one_letter_code
_entity_poly.pdbx_strand_id
1 'polypeptide(L)'
;MQWFHLMWLYCVIRNVPLEACMHKVPEEGSKRGSHWPAQWPSRLEKAPYWLNSQVGVYGKAAPEDFAADYKHWKNVVSQSYLEGMGISWSSVRNVMDMRAVYGGFAAALKDLKVWVMNVVPIESPDTLPIIYERGLIGIYHDWCESFSTYPRSYDILHADHLFSDLKNRCNLRQIIAEVDRILRPEGKLIVRDNAETINEVESMAKSLKWDIRFIFAEDKEGLLCVQKSFWRPKETQAILSAIV
;
A
#
# COMPACT_ATOMS: atom_id res chain seq x y z
N MET A 1 24.96 -22.55 34.43
CA MET A 1 24.51 -23.22 33.18
C MET A 1 23.21 -22.53 32.80
N GLN A 2 23.04 -21.85 31.67
CA GLN A 2 23.68 -21.96 30.37
C GLN A 2 23.44 -20.63 29.62
N TRP A 3 24.49 -20.13 28.99
CA TRP A 3 24.52 -18.97 28.09
C TRP A 3 23.77 -19.28 26.78
N PHE A 4 23.29 -18.26 26.03
CA PHE A 4 23.24 -18.11 24.56
C PHE A 4 22.18 -17.03 24.20
N HIS A 5 22.54 -15.76 23.96
CA HIS A 5 23.02 -15.13 22.70
C HIS A 5 21.98 -15.03 21.56
N LEU A 6 21.91 -13.83 20.96
CA LEU A 6 21.25 -13.37 19.71
C LEU A 6 19.86 -12.70 19.84
N MET A 7 19.78 -11.36 19.83
CA MET A 7 19.91 -10.43 18.68
C MET A 7 18.55 -10.21 18.00
N TRP A 8 17.76 -9.22 18.45
CA TRP A 8 16.55 -8.82 17.73
C TRP A 8 16.33 -7.30 17.71
N LEU A 9 16.10 -6.83 16.49
CA LEU A 9 16.12 -5.44 16.03
C LEU A 9 14.93 -4.59 16.49
N TYR A 10 15.30 -3.37 16.88
CA TYR A 10 14.62 -2.06 16.82
C TYR A 10 13.21 -1.96 16.19
N CYS A 11 12.25 -1.52 17.00
CA CYS A 11 11.09 -0.74 16.57
C CYS A 11 11.35 0.72 16.96
N VAL A 12 11.56 1.61 15.99
CA VAL A 12 11.86 3.03 16.24
C VAL A 12 10.55 3.82 16.24
N ILE A 13 10.07 4.19 17.42
CA ILE A 13 9.10 5.27 17.63
C ILE A 13 9.87 6.36 18.38
N ARG A 14 10.04 7.55 17.79
CA ARG A 14 10.84 8.63 18.41
C ARG A 14 10.15 9.13 19.70
N ASN A 15 10.92 9.30 20.77
CA ASN A 15 10.59 9.93 22.08
C ASN A 15 9.72 9.17 23.11
N VAL A 16 9.64 7.84 23.07
CA VAL A 16 9.08 7.05 24.19
C VAL A 16 10.20 6.24 24.86
N PRO A 17 10.32 6.21 26.20
CA PRO A 17 11.22 5.25 26.86
C PRO A 17 10.87 3.83 26.40
N LEU A 18 11.88 3.00 26.14
CA LEU A 18 11.66 1.63 25.67
C LEU A 18 10.85 0.84 26.71
N GLU A 19 9.57 0.64 26.45
CA GLU A 19 8.70 -0.21 27.24
C GLU A 19 8.77 -1.66 26.74
N ALA A 20 8.57 -2.62 27.65
CA ALA A 20 8.53 -4.03 27.29
C ALA A 20 7.30 -4.32 26.42
N CYS A 21 7.48 -4.49 25.09
CA CYS A 21 6.40 -4.80 24.14
C CYS A 21 5.93 -6.27 24.19
N MET A 22 6.18 -7.01 25.28
CA MET A 22 5.67 -8.38 25.41
C MET A 22 4.17 -8.32 25.73
N HIS A 23 3.35 -8.73 24.77
CA HIS A 23 1.93 -8.95 25.03
C HIS A 23 1.79 -10.05 26.09
N LYS A 24 1.10 -9.73 27.18
CA LYS A 24 0.75 -10.74 28.19
C LYS A 24 -0.13 -11.79 27.54
N VAL A 25 0.08 -13.05 27.92
CA VAL A 25 -0.80 -14.15 27.47
C VAL A 25 -2.23 -13.81 27.91
N PRO A 26 -3.20 -13.78 26.99
CA PRO A 26 -4.57 -13.41 27.33
C PRO A 26 -5.18 -14.41 28.30
N GLU A 27 -5.68 -13.93 29.44
CA GLU A 27 -6.37 -14.77 30.44
C GLU A 27 -7.86 -14.97 30.11
N GLU A 28 -8.45 -14.06 29.33
CA GLU A 28 -9.88 -14.08 28.94
C GLU A 28 -10.05 -14.50 27.48
N GLY A 29 -11.09 -15.32 27.22
CA GLY A 29 -11.38 -15.84 25.89
C GLY A 29 -11.75 -14.79 24.83
N SER A 30 -12.22 -13.61 25.22
CA SER A 30 -12.57 -12.51 24.30
C SER A 30 -11.38 -11.66 23.87
N LYS A 31 -10.25 -11.73 24.59
CA LYS A 31 -9.07 -10.91 24.30
C LYS A 31 -8.32 -11.44 23.07
N ARG A 32 -7.73 -10.53 22.28
CA ARG A 32 -6.90 -10.87 21.12
C ARG A 32 -5.77 -11.81 21.53
N GLY A 33 -5.59 -12.91 20.79
CA GLY A 33 -4.55 -13.92 21.03
C GLY A 33 -4.98 -15.09 21.92
N SER A 34 -6.23 -15.12 22.38
CA SER A 34 -6.81 -16.25 23.13
C SER A 34 -7.17 -17.45 22.23
N HIS A 35 -7.48 -17.18 20.96
CA HIS A 35 -7.83 -18.20 19.97
C HIS A 35 -6.96 -18.06 18.73
N TRP A 36 -6.63 -19.19 18.12
CA TRP A 36 -5.98 -19.21 16.81
C TRP A 36 -6.91 -18.66 15.74
N PRO A 37 -6.39 -17.83 14.80
CA PRO A 37 -7.17 -17.40 13.64
C PRO A 37 -7.57 -18.58 12.76
N ALA A 38 -8.51 -18.33 11.85
CA ALA A 38 -8.87 -19.32 10.85
C ALA A 38 -7.65 -19.77 10.03
N GLN A 39 -7.72 -20.96 9.47
CA GLN A 39 -6.65 -21.45 8.59
C GLN A 39 -6.57 -20.63 7.30
N TRP A 40 -5.39 -20.58 6.71
CA TRP A 40 -5.22 -20.03 5.37
C TRP A 40 -5.92 -20.92 4.33
N PRO A 41 -6.59 -20.37 3.30
CA PRO A 41 -6.77 -18.95 2.98
C PRO A 41 -8.00 -18.29 3.63
N SER A 42 -8.82 -19.02 4.37
CA SER A 42 -10.10 -18.52 4.90
C SER A 42 -9.98 -17.31 5.84
N ARG A 43 -8.87 -17.18 6.58
CA ARG A 43 -8.61 -15.99 7.42
C ARG A 43 -8.47 -14.67 6.66
N LEU A 44 -8.27 -14.69 5.35
CA LEU A 44 -8.27 -13.46 4.54
C LEU A 44 -9.66 -12.81 4.51
N GLU A 45 -10.72 -13.60 4.60
CA GLU A 45 -12.11 -13.14 4.43
C GLU A 45 -12.86 -13.08 5.78
N LYS A 46 -12.39 -13.83 6.77
CA LYS A 46 -13.03 -13.91 8.09
C LYS A 46 -12.58 -12.75 8.98
N ALA A 47 -13.54 -11.94 9.42
CA ALA A 47 -13.28 -10.91 10.42
C ALA A 47 -12.73 -11.53 11.73
N PRO A 48 -11.74 -10.90 12.40
CA PRO A 48 -11.23 -11.38 13.68
C PRO A 48 -12.32 -11.40 14.77
N TYR A 49 -12.31 -12.41 15.63
CA TYR A 49 -13.31 -12.57 16.69
C TYR A 49 -13.29 -11.46 17.74
N TRP A 50 -12.12 -10.85 17.94
CA TRP A 50 -11.89 -9.76 18.89
C TRP A 50 -12.22 -8.39 18.30
N LEU A 51 -12.58 -8.32 17.01
CA LEU A 51 -12.98 -7.09 16.36
C LEU A 51 -14.37 -6.72 16.86
N ASN A 52 -14.42 -5.80 17.81
CA ASN A 52 -15.66 -5.36 18.46
C ASN A 52 -16.45 -4.43 17.53
N SER A 53 -17.76 -4.29 17.78
CA SER A 53 -18.66 -3.38 17.05
C SER A 53 -18.43 -1.88 17.33
N GLN A 54 -17.19 -1.49 17.64
CA GLN A 54 -16.78 -0.09 17.65
C GLN A 54 -16.86 0.48 16.23
N VAL A 55 -16.91 1.80 16.13
CA VAL A 55 -16.92 2.49 14.85
C VAL A 55 -15.60 2.20 14.12
N GLY A 56 -15.70 1.59 12.94
CA GLY A 56 -14.59 1.30 12.05
C GLY A 56 -14.11 2.54 11.30
N VAL A 57 -13.14 2.33 10.42
CA VAL A 57 -12.46 3.41 9.67
C VAL A 57 -13.44 4.19 8.79
N TYR A 58 -14.49 3.53 8.27
CA TYR A 58 -15.47 4.12 7.36
C TYR A 58 -16.80 4.45 8.05
N GLY A 59 -16.84 4.42 9.38
CA GLY A 59 -17.99 4.88 10.16
C GLY A 59 -19.07 3.81 10.43
N LYS A 60 -18.91 2.56 9.99
CA LYS A 60 -19.84 1.45 10.36
C LYS A 60 -19.26 0.64 11.52
N ALA A 61 -19.96 -0.41 11.96
CA ALA A 61 -19.37 -1.33 12.91
C ALA A 61 -18.11 -1.98 12.31
N ALA A 62 -17.01 -2.07 13.05
CA ALA A 62 -15.72 -2.52 12.51
C ALA A 62 -15.76 -3.88 11.76
N PRO A 63 -16.54 -4.89 12.19
CA PRO A 63 -16.69 -6.14 11.43
C PRO A 63 -17.40 -5.96 10.08
N GLU A 64 -18.38 -5.05 10.03
CA GLU A 64 -19.12 -4.73 8.81
C GLU A 64 -18.25 -3.90 7.85
N ASP A 65 -17.49 -2.95 8.38
CA ASP A 65 -16.51 -2.17 7.62
C ASP A 65 -15.43 -3.07 7.01
N PHE A 66 -14.89 -4.02 7.78
CA PHE A 66 -13.94 -5.01 7.28
C PHE A 66 -14.50 -5.83 6.11
N ALA A 67 -15.73 -6.32 6.24
CA ALA A 67 -16.37 -7.12 5.20
C ALA A 67 -16.70 -6.29 3.95
N ALA A 68 -17.13 -5.04 4.14
CA ALA A 68 -17.42 -4.11 3.07
C ALA A 68 -16.15 -3.72 2.30
N ASP A 69 -15.05 -3.44 3.00
CA ASP A 69 -13.73 -3.15 2.43
C ASP A 69 -13.24 -4.30 1.54
N TYR A 70 -13.28 -5.54 2.05
CA TYR A 70 -12.89 -6.69 1.25
C TYR A 70 -13.75 -6.86 -0.01
N LYS A 71 -15.07 -6.70 0.10
CA LYS A 71 -15.99 -6.79 -1.03
C LYS A 71 -15.74 -5.69 -2.07
N HIS A 72 -15.50 -4.47 -1.61
CA HIS A 72 -15.17 -3.32 -2.45
C HIS A 72 -13.89 -3.59 -3.26
N TRP A 73 -12.79 -3.96 -2.59
CA TRP A 73 -11.52 -4.22 -3.27
C TRP A 73 -11.58 -5.43 -4.20
N LYS A 74 -12.32 -6.48 -3.84
CA LYS A 74 -12.55 -7.62 -4.73
C LYS A 74 -13.21 -7.18 -6.04
N ASN A 75 -14.23 -6.32 -5.96
CA ASN A 75 -14.90 -5.79 -7.14
C ASN A 75 -13.97 -4.88 -7.95
N VAL A 76 -13.33 -3.89 -7.31
CA VAL A 76 -12.42 -2.93 -7.97
C VAL A 76 -11.28 -3.64 -8.69
N VAL A 77 -10.64 -4.61 -8.03
CA VAL A 77 -9.54 -5.38 -8.64
C VAL A 77 -10.06 -6.14 -9.85
N SER A 78 -11.18 -6.87 -9.70
CA SER A 78 -11.72 -7.70 -10.77
C SER A 78 -12.19 -6.90 -11.99
N GLN A 79 -12.89 -5.78 -11.79
CA GLN A 79 -13.54 -5.03 -12.88
C GLN A 79 -12.63 -3.96 -13.48
N SER A 80 -11.85 -3.26 -12.66
CA SER A 80 -11.11 -2.09 -13.11
C SER A 80 -9.63 -2.40 -13.33
N TYR A 81 -9.00 -3.15 -12.41
CA TYR A 81 -7.54 -3.26 -12.39
C TYR A 81 -7.00 -4.41 -13.22
N LEU A 82 -7.70 -5.55 -13.26
CA LEU A 82 -7.30 -6.70 -14.07
C LEU A 82 -7.53 -6.46 -15.57
N GLU A 83 -8.64 -5.80 -15.94
CA GLU A 83 -9.06 -5.69 -17.34
C GLU A 83 -8.82 -4.29 -17.94
N GLY A 84 -8.99 -3.22 -17.15
CA GLY A 84 -9.08 -1.85 -17.66
C GLY A 84 -7.75 -1.09 -17.83
N MET A 85 -6.67 -1.50 -17.16
CA MET A 85 -5.43 -0.70 -17.07
C MET A 85 -4.25 -1.20 -17.93
N GLY A 86 -4.44 -2.26 -18.73
CA GLY A 86 -3.36 -2.80 -19.56
C GLY A 86 -2.14 -3.30 -18.77
N ILE A 87 -2.35 -3.70 -17.52
CA ILE A 87 -1.30 -4.22 -16.64
C ILE A 87 -1.11 -5.71 -16.92
N SER A 88 0.10 -6.13 -17.28
CA SER A 88 0.45 -7.54 -17.37
C SER A 88 0.66 -8.13 -15.97
N TRP A 89 -0.41 -8.54 -15.30
CA TRP A 89 -0.36 -9.10 -13.95
C TRP A 89 0.52 -10.37 -13.83
N SER A 90 0.78 -11.05 -14.94
CA SER A 90 1.68 -12.21 -14.98
C SER A 90 3.16 -11.85 -14.75
N SER A 91 3.58 -10.61 -15.03
CA SER A 91 4.94 -10.11 -14.80
C SER A 91 5.11 -9.42 -13.44
N VAL A 92 4.02 -9.10 -12.75
CA VAL A 92 4.04 -8.44 -11.44
C VAL A 92 4.43 -9.47 -10.37
N ARG A 93 5.32 -9.07 -9.45
CA ARG A 93 5.75 -9.91 -8.32
C ARG A 93 5.63 -9.19 -7.00
N ASN A 94 6.01 -7.91 -6.94
CA ASN A 94 6.01 -7.12 -5.70
C ASN A 94 5.09 -5.90 -5.85
N VAL A 95 4.09 -5.82 -4.99
CA VAL A 95 3.15 -4.71 -4.90
C VAL A 95 3.30 -4.07 -3.53
N MET A 96 3.21 -2.76 -3.45
CA MET A 96 3.06 -2.06 -2.18
C MET A 96 1.71 -1.36 -2.18
N ASP A 97 0.93 -1.60 -1.14
CA ASP A 97 -0.25 -0.83 -0.82
C ASP A 97 0.13 0.24 0.18
N MET A 98 0.24 1.48 -0.30
CA MET A 98 0.76 2.59 0.49
C MET A 98 -0.21 3.03 1.60
N ARG A 99 -1.49 2.64 1.49
CA ARG A 99 -2.51 2.84 2.52
C ARG A 99 -3.47 1.65 2.54
N ALA A 100 -3.09 0.62 3.28
CA ALA A 100 -3.81 -0.65 3.23
C ALA A 100 -5.12 -0.71 4.03
N VAL A 101 -5.32 0.20 4.99
CA VAL A 101 -6.46 0.17 5.93
C VAL A 101 -6.63 -1.25 6.52
N TYR A 102 -7.65 -2.02 6.14
CA TYR A 102 -7.84 -3.40 6.63
C TYR A 102 -7.06 -4.47 5.86
N GLY A 103 -6.31 -4.11 4.82
CA GLY A 103 -5.62 -5.04 3.90
C GLY A 103 -6.53 -5.69 2.86
N GLY A 104 -7.68 -5.06 2.55
CA GLY A 104 -8.65 -5.60 1.58
C GLY A 104 -8.11 -5.72 0.16
N PHE A 105 -7.31 -4.75 -0.28
CA PHE A 105 -6.64 -4.78 -1.58
C PHE A 105 -5.70 -5.98 -1.70
N ALA A 106 -4.82 -6.19 -0.71
CA ALA A 106 -3.94 -7.37 -0.68
C ALA A 106 -4.72 -8.70 -0.65
N ALA A 107 -5.83 -8.75 0.09
CA ALA A 107 -6.69 -9.93 0.12
C ALA A 107 -7.42 -10.19 -1.20
N ALA A 108 -7.76 -9.14 -1.96
CA ALA A 108 -8.34 -9.26 -3.29
C ALA A 108 -7.35 -9.81 -4.32
N LEU A 109 -6.04 -9.60 -4.12
CA LEU A 109 -4.97 -10.12 -4.97
C LEU A 109 -4.51 -11.54 -4.61
N LYS A 110 -5.17 -12.23 -3.68
CA LYS A 110 -4.75 -13.55 -3.16
C LYS A 110 -4.59 -14.63 -4.24
N ASP A 111 -5.39 -14.55 -5.31
CA ASP A 111 -5.41 -15.53 -6.39
C ASP A 111 -4.29 -15.28 -7.41
N LEU A 112 -3.62 -14.12 -7.33
CA LEU A 112 -2.45 -13.78 -8.12
C LEU A 112 -1.17 -14.20 -7.36
N LYS A 113 -0.14 -14.59 -8.11
CA LYS A 113 1.20 -14.91 -7.54
C LYS A 113 2.01 -13.64 -7.25
N VAL A 114 1.42 -12.73 -6.48
CA VAL A 114 2.01 -11.44 -6.11
C VAL A 114 2.19 -11.35 -4.60
N TRP A 115 3.24 -10.65 -4.18
CA TRP A 115 3.49 -10.33 -2.79
C TRP A 115 3.14 -8.86 -2.54
N VAL A 116 2.31 -8.60 -1.54
CA VAL A 116 1.84 -7.25 -1.21
C VAL A 116 2.42 -6.81 0.14
N MET A 117 3.18 -5.72 0.14
CA MET A 117 3.57 -5.00 1.35
C MET A 117 2.46 -4.01 1.71
N ASN A 118 1.79 -4.22 2.84
CA ASN A 118 0.75 -3.31 3.31
C ASN A 118 1.35 -2.22 4.19
N VAL A 119 1.03 -0.96 3.93
CA VAL A 119 1.50 0.16 4.75
C VAL A 119 0.30 0.80 5.42
N VAL A 120 0.38 0.96 6.74
CA VAL A 120 -0.60 1.72 7.53
C VAL A 120 0.04 3.06 7.89
N PRO A 121 -0.43 4.19 7.32
CA PRO A 121 0.07 5.50 7.70
C PRO A 121 -0.16 5.75 9.19
N ILE A 122 0.79 6.42 9.86
CA ILE A 122 0.67 6.72 11.30
C ILE A 122 -0.56 7.58 11.67
N GLU A 123 -1.12 8.31 10.69
CA GLU A 123 -2.33 9.13 10.86
C GLU A 123 -3.62 8.33 10.70
N SER A 124 -3.54 7.11 10.18
CA SER A 124 -4.69 6.24 9.99
C SER A 124 -4.97 5.45 11.28
N PRO A 125 -6.24 5.04 11.51
CA PRO A 125 -6.57 4.17 12.63
C PRO A 125 -5.72 2.89 12.63
N ASP A 126 -5.37 2.42 13.83
CA ASP A 126 -4.53 1.25 14.00
C ASP A 126 -5.23 -0.03 13.50
N THR A 127 -4.87 -0.43 12.29
CA THR A 127 -5.47 -1.55 11.55
C THR A 127 -4.45 -2.64 11.23
N LEU A 128 -3.16 -2.41 11.50
CA LEU A 128 -2.10 -3.39 11.27
C LEU A 128 -2.30 -4.70 12.06
N PRO A 129 -2.80 -4.69 13.31
CA PRO A 129 -3.28 -5.89 14.01
C PRO A 129 -4.20 -6.79 13.19
N ILE A 130 -5.13 -6.19 12.44
CA ILE A 130 -6.13 -6.89 11.64
C ILE A 130 -5.46 -7.47 10.40
N ILE A 131 -4.56 -6.72 9.76
CA ILE A 131 -3.75 -7.20 8.62
C ILE A 131 -2.95 -8.45 9.01
N TYR A 132 -2.35 -8.47 10.20
CA TYR A 132 -1.61 -9.65 10.69
C TYR A 132 -2.52 -10.85 11.00
N GLU A 133 -3.72 -10.64 11.55
CA GLU A 133 -4.70 -11.72 11.75
C GLU A 133 -5.15 -12.37 10.43
N ARG A 134 -5.21 -11.59 9.34
CA ARG A 134 -5.44 -12.13 7.98
C ARG A 134 -4.26 -12.96 7.46
N GLY A 135 -3.11 -12.91 8.14
CA GLY A 135 -1.85 -13.51 7.71
C GLY A 135 -1.17 -12.76 6.56
N LEU A 136 -1.48 -11.48 6.42
CA LEU A 136 -0.78 -10.56 5.53
C LEU A 136 0.36 -9.91 6.30
N ILE A 137 1.33 -9.36 5.58
CA ILE A 137 2.42 -8.58 6.17
C ILE A 137 2.15 -7.10 6.00
N GLY A 138 2.65 -6.28 6.91
CA GLY A 138 2.60 -4.84 6.76
C GLY A 138 3.47 -4.13 7.76
N ILE A 139 3.53 -2.80 7.65
CA ILE A 139 4.27 -1.93 8.58
C ILE A 139 3.50 -0.64 8.84
N TYR A 140 3.81 0.01 9.94
CA TYR A 140 3.49 1.43 10.10
C TYR A 140 4.53 2.29 9.41
N HIS A 141 4.10 3.40 8.82
CA HIS A 141 5.04 4.34 8.22
C HIS A 141 4.51 5.78 8.23
N ASP A 142 5.41 6.74 8.39
CA ASP A 142 5.13 8.16 8.15
C ASP A 142 5.63 8.51 6.75
N TRP A 143 4.71 8.75 5.82
CA TRP A 143 5.03 9.10 4.43
C TRP A 143 5.64 10.50 4.28
N CYS A 144 5.68 11.32 5.33
CA CYS A 144 6.45 12.56 5.34
C CYS A 144 7.95 12.31 5.61
N GLU A 145 8.32 11.08 5.97
CA GLU A 145 9.71 10.63 6.14
C GLU A 145 10.08 9.63 5.04
N SER A 146 11.38 9.36 4.85
CA SER A 146 11.83 8.39 3.85
C SER A 146 11.47 6.96 4.26
N PHE A 147 10.95 6.17 3.32
CA PHE A 147 10.65 4.76 3.51
C PHE A 147 11.94 3.93 3.49
N SER A 148 12.18 3.13 4.54
CA SER A 148 13.34 2.23 4.55
C SER A 148 13.12 1.06 3.59
N THR A 149 13.59 1.20 2.36
CA THR A 149 13.56 0.14 1.34
C THR A 149 14.84 -0.69 1.43
N TYR A 150 14.85 -1.71 2.26
CA TYR A 150 15.96 -2.68 2.27
C TYR A 150 15.60 -3.91 1.42
N PRO A 151 16.48 -4.35 0.53
CA PRO A 151 16.79 -3.79 -0.80
C PRO A 151 15.70 -4.08 -1.86
N ARG A 152 14.41 -4.02 -1.53
CA ARG A 152 13.33 -4.31 -2.49
C ARG A 152 12.80 -3.07 -3.21
N SER A 153 12.72 -3.18 -4.54
CA SER A 153 11.92 -2.31 -5.40
C SER A 153 10.60 -2.98 -5.72
N TYR A 154 9.57 -2.17 -5.97
CA TYR A 154 8.21 -2.64 -6.24
C TYR A 154 7.84 -2.46 -7.71
N ASP A 155 7.05 -3.38 -8.23
CA ASP A 155 6.54 -3.34 -9.60
C ASP A 155 5.29 -2.46 -9.69
N ILE A 156 4.47 -2.46 -8.63
CA ILE A 156 3.28 -1.62 -8.51
C ILE A 156 3.27 -0.94 -7.15
N LEU A 157 3.00 0.36 -7.16
CA LEU A 157 2.60 1.13 -5.99
C LEU A 157 1.13 1.48 -6.12
N HIS A 158 0.35 1.18 -5.08
CA HIS A 158 -1.06 1.50 -5.00
C HIS A 158 -1.29 2.53 -3.89
N ALA A 159 -1.99 3.60 -4.22
CA ALA A 159 -2.33 4.67 -3.29
C ALA A 159 -3.82 5.00 -3.41
N ASP A 160 -4.57 4.74 -2.34
CA ASP A 160 -5.99 5.09 -2.21
C ASP A 160 -6.17 6.24 -1.21
N HIS A 161 -6.65 7.38 -1.70
CA HIS A 161 -6.89 8.61 -0.94
C HIS A 161 -5.71 9.07 -0.08
N LEU A 162 -4.48 8.67 -0.43
CA LEU A 162 -3.30 8.91 0.39
C LEU A 162 -2.74 10.31 0.20
N PHE A 163 -2.69 10.78 -1.05
CA PHE A 163 -1.98 12.02 -1.38
C PHE A 163 -2.77 13.24 -0.92
N SER A 164 -4.10 13.22 -1.05
CA SER A 164 -4.96 14.30 -0.53
C SER A 164 -4.84 14.46 0.98
N ASP A 165 -4.79 13.36 1.73
CA ASP A 165 -4.58 13.39 3.18
C ASP A 165 -3.19 13.97 3.54
N LEU A 166 -2.15 13.56 2.81
CA LEU A 166 -0.78 14.00 3.08
C LEU A 166 -0.49 15.45 2.71
N LYS A 167 -1.23 16.04 1.74
CA LYS A 167 -1.07 17.44 1.33
C LYS A 167 -1.15 18.43 2.50
N ASN A 168 -1.97 18.13 3.50
CA ASN A 168 -2.14 18.99 4.67
C ASN A 168 -0.94 18.96 5.63
N ARG A 169 -0.07 17.95 5.52
CA ARG A 169 1.03 17.71 6.45
C ARG A 169 2.42 17.91 5.84
N CYS A 170 2.63 17.46 4.61
CA CYS A 170 3.93 17.53 3.97
C CYS A 170 3.83 17.78 2.46
N ASN A 171 4.98 18.13 1.87
CA ASN A 171 5.03 18.54 0.48
C ASN A 171 4.87 17.33 -0.44
N LEU A 172 3.80 17.35 -1.24
CA LEU A 172 3.49 16.28 -2.19
C LEU A 172 4.64 15.95 -3.15
N ARG A 173 5.47 16.94 -3.52
CA ARG A 173 6.66 16.72 -4.38
C ARG A 173 7.68 15.79 -3.74
N GLN A 174 7.87 15.89 -2.42
CA GLN A 174 8.81 15.02 -1.69
C GLN A 174 8.29 13.59 -1.66
N ILE A 175 6.98 13.42 -1.47
CA ILE A 175 6.34 12.11 -1.50
C ILE A 175 6.44 11.49 -2.89
N ILE A 176 6.19 12.25 -3.96
CA ILE A 176 6.35 11.73 -5.33
C ILE A 176 7.81 11.39 -5.64
N ALA A 177 8.79 12.14 -5.12
CA ALA A 177 10.20 11.77 -5.25
C ALA A 177 10.50 10.44 -4.53
N GLU A 178 9.88 10.20 -3.38
CA GLU A 178 10.00 8.93 -2.65
C GLU A 178 9.33 7.78 -3.41
N VAL A 179 8.15 8.01 -3.99
CA VAL A 179 7.47 7.07 -4.89
C VAL A 179 8.35 6.73 -6.09
N ASP A 180 9.00 7.71 -6.72
CA ASP A 180 9.97 7.47 -7.79
C ASP A 180 11.13 6.59 -7.31
N ARG A 181 11.66 6.85 -6.12
CA ARG A 181 12.78 6.09 -5.56
C ARG A 181 12.42 4.62 -5.27
N ILE A 182 11.20 4.36 -4.79
CA ILE A 182 10.72 3.01 -4.43
C ILE A 182 10.34 2.18 -5.67
N LEU A 183 9.76 2.85 -6.67
CA LEU A 183 9.24 2.21 -7.88
C LEU A 183 10.39 1.81 -8.82
N ARG A 184 10.40 0.54 -9.23
CA ARG A 184 11.36 0.04 -10.22
C ARG A 184 11.13 0.75 -11.57
N PRO A 185 12.17 0.90 -12.42
CA PRO A 185 11.94 1.27 -13.82
C PRO A 185 10.87 0.38 -14.48
N GLU A 186 10.02 0.97 -15.31
CA GLU A 186 8.83 0.34 -15.92
C GLU A 186 7.71 -0.08 -14.96
N GLY A 187 7.92 0.12 -13.65
CA GLY A 187 6.90 -0.05 -12.63
C GLY A 187 5.75 0.94 -12.81
N LYS A 188 4.62 0.63 -12.18
CA LYS A 188 3.38 1.40 -12.30
C LYS A 188 2.96 1.98 -10.96
N LEU A 189 2.45 3.20 -10.99
CA LEU A 189 1.78 3.81 -9.85
C LEU A 189 0.29 3.92 -10.20
N ILE A 190 -0.54 3.36 -9.32
CA ILE A 190 -2.00 3.44 -9.38
C ILE A 190 -2.44 4.35 -8.26
N VAL A 191 -3.11 5.45 -8.61
CA VAL A 191 -3.59 6.46 -7.66
C VAL A 191 -5.09 6.60 -7.80
N ARG A 192 -5.81 6.37 -6.71
CA ARG A 192 -7.22 6.73 -6.58
C ARG A 192 -7.34 7.86 -5.57
N ASP A 193 -7.78 9.03 -6.01
CA ASP A 193 -7.87 10.21 -5.15
C ASP A 193 -8.84 11.24 -5.74
N ASN A 194 -9.01 12.39 -5.09
CA ASN A 194 -9.80 13.49 -5.64
C ASN A 194 -9.18 14.04 -6.94
N ALA A 195 -10.03 14.62 -7.81
CA ALA A 195 -9.63 15.08 -9.14
C ALA A 195 -8.50 16.13 -9.10
N GLU A 196 -8.52 17.04 -8.12
CA GLU A 196 -7.48 18.07 -7.95
C GLU A 196 -6.11 17.44 -7.67
N THR A 197 -6.05 16.45 -6.78
CA THR A 197 -4.81 15.75 -6.44
C THR A 197 -4.30 14.91 -7.58
N ILE A 198 -5.19 14.27 -8.34
CA ILE A 198 -4.81 13.53 -9.54
C ILE A 198 -4.17 14.44 -10.59
N ASN A 199 -4.75 15.61 -10.86
CA ASN A 199 -4.18 16.56 -11.81
C ASN A 199 -2.78 17.03 -11.39
N GLU A 200 -2.56 17.24 -10.09
CA GLU A 200 -1.26 17.63 -9.56
C GLU A 200 -0.22 16.50 -9.70
N VAL A 201 -0.60 15.27 -9.32
CA VAL A 201 0.24 14.07 -9.47
C VAL A 201 0.55 13.80 -10.94
N GLU A 202 -0.42 13.96 -11.84
CA GLU A 202 -0.23 13.84 -13.28
C GLU A 202 0.79 14.86 -13.81
N SER A 203 0.69 16.12 -13.39
CA SER A 203 1.64 17.18 -13.76
C SER A 203 3.07 16.85 -13.31
N MET A 204 3.22 16.33 -12.08
CA MET A 204 4.51 15.86 -11.57
C MET A 204 5.04 14.65 -12.35
N ALA A 205 4.19 13.65 -12.62
CA ALA A 205 4.57 12.47 -13.41
C ALA A 205 5.03 12.85 -14.84
N LYS A 206 4.34 13.77 -15.51
CA LYS A 206 4.76 14.32 -16.81
C LYS A 206 6.10 15.04 -16.73
N SER A 207 6.34 15.78 -15.64
CA SER A 207 7.62 16.46 -15.40
C SER A 207 8.77 15.47 -15.24
N LEU A 208 8.50 14.32 -14.61
CA LEU A 208 9.42 13.18 -14.47
C LEU A 208 9.53 12.31 -15.74
N LYS A 209 8.86 12.69 -16.84
CA LYS A 209 8.81 11.93 -18.10
C LYS A 209 8.25 10.51 -17.93
N TRP A 210 7.31 10.34 -17.01
CA TRP A 210 6.56 9.09 -16.89
C TRP A 210 5.43 9.05 -17.90
N ASP A 211 5.10 7.85 -18.36
CA ASP A 211 4.05 7.62 -19.35
C ASP A 211 2.70 7.53 -18.64
N ILE A 212 1.74 8.36 -19.04
CA ILE A 212 0.37 8.26 -18.55
C ILE A 212 -0.35 7.15 -19.30
N ARG A 213 -0.75 6.09 -18.60
CA ARG A 213 -1.38 4.89 -19.21
C ARG A 213 -2.89 4.95 -19.19
N PHE A 214 -3.44 5.46 -18.09
CA PHE A 214 -4.88 5.53 -17.88
C PHE A 214 -5.20 6.72 -16.99
N ILE A 215 -6.23 7.48 -17.35
CA ILE A 215 -6.80 8.51 -16.50
C ILE A 215 -8.31 8.37 -16.61
N PHE A 216 -8.96 8.28 -15.46
CA PHE A 216 -10.41 8.40 -15.34
C PHE A 216 -10.69 9.41 -14.24
N ALA A 217 -11.56 10.37 -14.50
CA ALA A 217 -12.00 11.35 -13.51
C ALA A 217 -13.51 11.52 -13.66
N GLU A 218 -14.27 11.16 -12.64
CA GLU A 218 -15.72 11.31 -12.61
C GLU A 218 -16.13 12.05 -11.34
N ASP A 219 -16.80 13.19 -11.52
CA ASP A 219 -17.30 14.14 -10.51
C ASP A 219 -16.36 14.49 -9.34
N LYS A 220 -16.09 13.54 -8.44
CA LYS A 220 -15.37 13.74 -7.16
C LYS A 220 -14.18 12.80 -6.95
N GLU A 221 -14.11 11.68 -7.64
CA GLU A 221 -13.01 10.71 -7.54
C GLU A 221 -12.39 10.48 -8.92
N GLY A 222 -11.08 10.28 -8.96
CA GLY A 222 -10.41 9.81 -10.15
C GLY A 222 -9.53 8.61 -9.89
N LEU A 223 -9.08 8.01 -10.98
CA LEU A 223 -8.15 6.91 -11.05
C LEU A 223 -7.08 7.24 -12.09
N LEU A 224 -5.83 7.28 -11.66
CA LEU A 224 -4.67 7.55 -12.48
C LEU A 224 -3.74 6.33 -12.45
N CYS A 225 -3.37 5.81 -13.62
CA CYS A 225 -2.29 4.85 -13.76
C CYS A 225 -1.16 5.48 -14.59
N VAL A 226 0.01 5.59 -13.98
CA VAL A 226 1.23 6.07 -14.65
C VAL A 226 2.30 5.00 -14.62
N GLN A 227 3.12 4.96 -15.66
CA GLN A 227 4.24 4.05 -15.76
C GLN A 227 5.55 4.84 -15.73
N LYS A 228 6.43 4.46 -14.81
CA LYS A 228 7.78 5.03 -14.74
C LYS A 228 8.58 4.65 -15.98
N SER A 229 9.12 5.64 -16.67
CA SER A 229 9.98 5.43 -17.82
C SER A 229 11.35 4.90 -17.38
N PHE A 230 12.03 4.23 -18.30
CA PHE A 230 13.40 3.79 -18.06
C PHE A 230 14.35 4.98 -18.24
N TRP A 231 15.20 5.25 -17.24
CA TRP A 231 16.06 6.44 -17.21
C TRP A 231 17.11 6.49 -18.33
N ARG A 232 17.50 5.36 -18.94
CA ARG A 232 18.52 5.42 -20.00
C ARG A 232 18.01 6.24 -21.19
N PRO A 233 18.74 7.30 -21.59
CA PRO A 233 18.51 7.95 -22.87
C PRO A 233 18.53 6.88 -23.96
N LYS A 234 17.47 6.81 -24.75
CA LYS A 234 17.55 6.08 -26.02
C LYS A 234 18.53 6.86 -26.89
N GLU A 235 19.55 6.20 -27.43
CA GLU A 235 20.44 6.82 -28.40
C GLU A 235 19.56 7.46 -29.48
N THR A 236 19.56 8.79 -29.55
CA THR A 236 18.95 9.52 -30.65
C THR A 236 19.73 9.10 -31.88
N GLN A 237 19.13 8.32 -32.78
CA GLN A 237 19.74 8.10 -34.09
C GLN A 237 19.96 9.48 -34.70
N ALA A 238 21.23 9.88 -34.83
CA ALA A 238 21.58 11.06 -35.58
C ALA A 238 21.01 10.86 -36.98
N ILE A 239 20.06 11.71 -37.36
CA ILE A 239 19.53 11.72 -38.71
C ILE A 239 20.73 12.15 -39.58
N LEU A 240 21.39 11.18 -40.22
CA LEU A 240 22.54 11.43 -41.08
C LEU A 240 22.20 12.40 -42.23
N SER A 241 20.92 12.55 -42.57
CA SER A 241 20.45 13.53 -43.56
C SER A 241 20.34 14.97 -43.05
N ALA A 242 20.57 15.23 -41.76
CA ALA A 242 20.62 16.58 -41.17
C ALA A 242 22.06 17.11 -41.03
N ILE A 243 23.05 16.30 -41.39
CA ILE A 243 24.45 16.71 -41.56
C ILE A 243 24.62 16.99 -43.06
N VAL A 244 24.20 18.18 -43.50
CA VAL A 244 24.49 18.72 -44.84
C VAL A 244 25.22 20.03 -44.66
#